data_AF-A0A536TK90-F1
#
_entry.id   AF-A0A536TK90-F1
#
_cell.length_a   1.000
_cell.length_b   1.000
_cell.length_c   1.000
_cell.angle_alpha   90.00
_cell.angle_beta   90.00
_cell.angle_gamma   90.00
#
_symmetry.space_group_name_H-M   'P 1'
#
loop_
_entity.id
_entity.type
_entity.pdbx_description
1 polymer ?
#
loop_
_entity_poly.entity_id
_entity_poly.type
_entity_poly.pdbx_seq_one_letter_code
_entity_poly.pdbx_strand_id
1 'polypeptide(L)' 'LEERLGIVGRLLQGEYEPSLWMEVYENVRDADRLEATLADLLAEHRFSACLAPGSERRMERFVAAAP' A
#
# COMPACT_ATOMS: atom_id res chain seq x y z
N LEU A 1 0.31 2.84 -10.73
CA LEU A 1 1.08 3.60 -9.71
C LEU A 1 2.38 4.13 -10.29
N GLU A 2 3.20 3.25 -10.86
CA GLU A 2 4.44 3.61 -11.55
C GLU A 2 4.23 4.67 -12.64
N GLU A 3 3.23 4.51 -13.51
CA GLU A 3 2.94 5.50 -14.56
C GLU A 3 2.51 6.87 -13.99
N ARG A 4 1.84 6.91 -12.83
CA ARG A 4 1.28 8.14 -12.25
C ARG A 4 2.29 8.89 -11.35
N LEU A 5 3.19 8.16 -10.69
CA LEU A 5 4.08 8.69 -9.65
C LEU A 5 5.55 8.27 -9.79
N GLY A 6 5.88 7.35 -10.70
CA GLY A 6 7.22 6.79 -10.83
C GLY A 6 7.63 5.88 -9.67
N ILE A 7 6.66 5.37 -8.90
CA ILE A 7 6.90 4.53 -7.72
C ILE A 7 6.57 3.08 -8.06
N VAL A 8 7.55 2.20 -7.84
CA VAL A 8 7.40 0.74 -7.98
C VAL A 8 7.27 0.15 -6.59
N GLY A 9 6.17 -0.56 -6.35
CA GLY A 9 5.94 -1.29 -5.10
C GLY A 9 6.59 -2.67 -5.12
N ARG A 10 6.89 -3.17 -3.92
CA ARG A 10 7.31 -4.55 -3.69
C ARG A 10 6.22 -5.28 -2.93
N LEU A 11 5.60 -6.25 -3.59
CA LEU A 11 4.58 -7.10 -2.98
C LEU A 11 5.24 -8.22 -2.16
N LEU A 12 4.79 -8.37 -0.93
CA LEU A 12 5.25 -9.35 0.06
C LEU A 12 4.04 -10.10 0.62
N GLN A 13 4.28 -11.31 1.09
CA GLN A 13 3.30 -12.14 1.78
C GLN A 13 3.85 -12.53 3.15
N GLY A 14 2.98 -12.57 4.17
CA GLY A 14 3.34 -13.02 5.50
C GLY A 14 3.76 -14.49 5.50
N GLU A 15 4.93 -14.79 6.05
CA GLU A 15 5.44 -16.17 6.12
C GLU A 15 4.54 -17.09 6.96
N TYR A 16 4.07 -16.60 8.11
CA TYR A 16 3.23 -17.35 9.05
C TYR A 16 1.73 -17.04 8.92
N GLU A 17 1.37 -16.08 8.07
CA GLU A 17 -0.02 -15.67 7.83
C GLU A 17 -0.26 -15.53 6.32
N PRO A 18 -0.63 -16.61 5.60
CA PRO A 18 -0.73 -16.61 4.14
C PRO A 18 -1.78 -15.65 3.57
N SER A 19 -2.76 -15.23 4.38
CA SER A 19 -3.76 -14.23 4.01
C SER A 19 -3.26 -12.79 4.16
N LEU A 20 -2.11 -12.58 4.80
CA LEU A 20 -1.51 -11.26 4.96
C LEU A 20 -0.64 -10.94 3.75
N TRP A 21 -0.99 -9.85 3.07
CA TRP A 21 -0.23 -9.29 1.96
C TRP A 21 0.16 -7.86 2.29
N MET A 22 1.37 -7.48 1.91
CA MET A 22 1.88 -6.13 2.10
C MET A 22 2.52 -5.64 0.81
N GLU A 23 2.21 -4.41 0.40
CA GLU A 23 2.94 -3.75 -0.67
C GLU A 23 3.78 -2.62 -0.07
N VAL A 24 5.09 -2.70 -0.23
CA VAL A 24 6.05 -1.74 0.32
C VAL A 24 6.49 -0.79 -0.78
N TYR A 25 6.39 0.51 -0.52
CA TYR A 25 6.87 1.57 -1.41
C TYR A 25 8.05 2.29 -0.76
N GLU A 26 9.18 2.32 -1.45
CA GLU A 26 10.43 2.93 -0.95
C GLU A 26 10.76 4.22 -1.73
N ASN A 27 11.60 5.08 -1.13
CA ASN A 27 12.04 6.35 -1.74
C ASN A 27 10.90 7.33 -2.12
N VAL A 28 9.80 7.29 -1.37
CA VAL A 28 8.63 8.15 -1.58
C VAL A 28 8.93 9.59 -1.13
N ARG A 29 8.93 10.53 -2.06
CA ARG A 29 9.21 11.96 -1.78
C ARG A 29 7.98 12.72 -1.27
N ASP A 30 6.82 12.35 -1.78
CA ASP A 30 5.54 12.98 -1.47
C ASP A 30 4.56 11.87 -1.04
N ALA A 31 4.55 11.63 0.27
CA ALA A 31 3.73 10.58 0.85
C ALA A 31 2.23 10.90 0.70
N ASP A 32 1.82 12.14 0.96
CA ASP A 32 0.41 12.51 0.93
C ASP A 32 -0.19 12.34 -0.48
N ARG A 33 0.58 12.70 -1.52
CA ARG A 33 0.18 12.44 -2.91
C ARG A 33 0.12 10.95 -3.25
N LEU A 34 1.05 10.15 -2.71
CA LEU A 34 1.01 8.69 -2.86
C LEU A 34 -0.26 8.12 -2.22
N GLU A 35 -0.57 8.49 -0.98
CA GLU A 35 -1.75 8.02 -0.25
C GLU A 35 -3.05 8.36 -1.00
N ALA A 36 -3.18 9.59 -1.47
CA ALA A 36 -4.33 10.02 -2.27
C ALA A 36 -4.45 9.23 -3.59
N THR A 37 -3.34 9.06 -4.32
CA THR A 37 -3.33 8.31 -5.59
C THR A 37 -3.68 6.84 -5.37
N LEU A 38 -3.21 6.24 -4.28
CA LEU A 38 -3.57 4.87 -3.91
C LEU A 38 -5.06 4.77 -3.58
N ALA A 39 -5.61 5.70 -2.80
CA ALA A 39 -7.04 5.73 -2.49
C ALA A 39 -7.90 5.77 -3.76
N ASP A 40 -7.54 6.63 -4.73
CA ASP A 40 -8.21 6.72 -6.03
C ASP A 40 -8.16 5.39 -6.80
N LEU A 41 -6.97 4.79 -6.92
CA LEU A 41 -6.79 3.53 -7.65
C LEU A 41 -7.55 2.36 -6.99
N LEU A 42 -7.55 2.30 -5.67
CA LEU A 42 -8.28 1.27 -4.93
C LEU A 42 -9.79 1.39 -5.11
N ALA A 43 -10.31 2.62 -5.16
CA ALA A 43 -11.71 2.88 -5.45
C ALA A 43 -12.06 2.53 -6.90
N GLU A 44 -11.24 2.95 -7.86
CA GLU A 44 -11.39 2.66 -9.30
C GLU A 44 -11.45 1.16 -9.57
N HIS A 45 -10.56 0.38 -8.94
CA HIS A 45 -10.47 -1.07 -9.12
C HIS A 45 -11.35 -1.87 -8.15
N ARG A 46 -12.16 -1.21 -7.30
CA ARG A 46 -13.03 -1.86 -6.30
C ARG A 46 -12.28 -2.85 -5.41
N PHE A 47 -11.09 -2.47 -4.96
CA PHE A 47 -10.19 -3.35 -4.22
C PHE A 47 -10.81 -3.95 -2.95
N SER A 48 -11.80 -3.29 -2.34
CA SER A 48 -12.53 -3.83 -1.19
C SER A 48 -13.17 -5.19 -1.47
N ALA A 49 -13.50 -5.52 -2.72
CA ALA A 49 -14.02 -6.83 -3.11
C ALA A 49 -12.96 -7.96 -3.05
N CYS A 50 -11.68 -7.61 -2.99
CA CYS A 50 -10.57 -8.55 -2.83
C CYS A 50 -10.26 -8.86 -1.36
N LEU A 51 -10.84 -8.10 -0.42
CA LEU A 51 -10.63 -8.31 1.01
C LEU A 51 -11.47 -9.48 1.52
N ALA A 52 -10.90 -10.26 2.43
CA ALA A 52 -11.62 -11.29 3.14
C ALA A 52 -12.73 -10.66 4.01
N PRO A 53 -13.84 -11.37 4.28
CA PRO A 53 -14.89 -10.86 5.16
C PRO A 53 -14.33 -10.48 6.54
N GLY A 54 -14.60 -9.24 6.96
CA GLY A 54 -14.13 -8.71 8.25
C GLY A 54 -12.68 -8.24 8.28
N SER A 55 -11.94 -8.32 7.15
CA SER A 55 -10.61 -7.71 7.05
C SER A 55 -10.67 -6.29 6.49
N GLU A 56 -9.61 -5.53 6.75
CA GLU A 56 -9.46 -4.16 6.27
C GLU A 56 -8.07 -3.97 5.65
N ARG A 57 -7.97 -3.05 4.69
CA ARG A 57 -6.67 -2.58 4.20
C ARG A 57 -6.11 -1.55 5.18
N ARG A 58 -4.88 -1.74 5.63
CA ARG A 58 -4.14 -0.77 6.44
C ARG A 58 -3.02 -0.12 5.64
N MET A 59 -2.60 1.05 6.09
CA MET A 59 -1.47 1.77 5.55
C MET A 59 -0.58 2.19 6.70
N GLU A 60 0.70 1.84 6.61
CA GLU A 60 1.71 2.13 7.63
C GLU A 60 2.81 2.99 7.00
N ARG A 61 3.16 4.08 7.68
CA ARG A 61 4.21 5.00 7.25
C ARG A 61 5.37 4.92 8.22
N PHE A 62 6.51 4.47 7.70
CA PHE A 62 7.75 4.41 8.45
C PHE A 62 8.62 5.62 8.10
N VAL A 63 9.11 6.30 9.13
CA VAL A 63 10.07 7.40 9.01
C VAL A 63 11.36 7.01 9.73
N ALA A 64 12.47 7.68 9.40
CA ALA A 64 13.71 7.48 10.12
C ALA A 64 13.49 7.72 11.63
N ALA A 65 14.08 6.84 12.45
CA ALA A 65 14.04 7.02 13.89
C ALA A 65 14.66 8.37 14.25
N ALA A 66 14.05 9.07 15.21
CA ALA A 66 14.68 10.24 15.79
C ALA A 66 15.97 9.80 16.52
N PRO A 67 17.04 10.61 16.48
CA PRO A 67 18.28 10.31 17.19
C PRO A 67 18.10 10.27 18.72
#